data_AF-A0A451ESC3-F1
#
_entry.id   AF-A0A451ESC3-F1
#
_cell.length_a   1.000
_cell.length_b   1.000
_cell.length_c   1.000
_cell.angle_alpha   90.00
_cell.angle_beta   90.00
_cell.angle_gamma   90.00
#
_symmetry.space_group_name_H-M   'P 1'
#
loop_
_entity.id
_entity.type
_entity.pdbx_description
1 polymer ?
#
loop_
_entity_poly.entity_id
_entity_poly.type
_entity_poly.pdbx_seq_one_letter_code
_entity_poly.pdbx_strand_id
1 'polypeptide(L)' 'AGLHFNPLEKEHGGPADAERHVGDLGNVEASPEGIAKFNIIDKQISLSGPNCILGRTVVVHAD' A
#
# COMPACT_ATOMS: atom_id res chain seq x y z
N ALA A 1 -9.84 8.54 5.39
CA ALA A 1 -8.53 8.57 4.71
C ALA A 1 -8.68 9.38 3.42
N GLY A 2 -7.59 9.95 2.91
CA GLY A 2 -7.56 10.64 1.60
C GLY A 2 -7.17 9.69 0.47
N LEU A 3 -6.57 10.24 -0.59
CA LEU A 3 -5.96 9.47 -1.69
C LEU A 3 -4.80 8.60 -1.20
N HIS A 4 -4.35 7.67 -2.05
CA HIS A 4 -3.17 6.86 -1.79
C HIS A 4 -1.94 7.74 -1.54
N PHE A 5 -1.02 7.26 -0.71
CA PHE A 5 0.20 8.00 -0.40
C PHE A 5 1.12 8.06 -1.62
N ASN A 6 1.20 9.23 -2.25
CA ASN A 6 1.93 9.46 -3.49
C ASN A 6 2.88 10.67 -3.41
N PRO A 7 4.01 10.56 -2.67
CA PRO A 7 4.98 11.66 -2.55
C PRO A 7 5.82 11.87 -3.82
N LEU A 8 5.75 10.95 -4.79
CA LEU A 8 6.55 10.96 -6.02
C LEU A 8 5.73 11.35 -7.26
N GLU A 9 4.46 11.71 -7.08
CA GLU A 9 3.53 12.12 -8.16
C GLU A 9 3.46 11.11 -9.32
N LYS A 10 3.45 9.81 -8.96
CA LYS A 10 3.33 8.69 -9.90
C LYS A 10 1.88 8.32 -10.18
N GLU A 11 1.66 7.55 -11.23
CA GLU A 11 0.37 6.89 -11.46
C GLU A 11 0.21 5.66 -10.56
N HIS A 12 -1.03 5.17 -10.41
CA HIS A 12 -1.33 3.95 -9.67
C HIS A 12 -0.76 2.71 -10.38
N GLY A 13 -0.30 1.74 -9.60
CA GLY A 13 0.23 0.48 -10.16
C GLY A 13 0.26 -0.66 -9.15
N GLY A 14 0.60 -1.84 -9.65
CA GLY A 14 0.80 -3.04 -8.84
C GLY A 14 2.05 -2.94 -7.97
N PRO A 15 2.17 -3.73 -6.89
CA PRO A 15 3.25 -3.58 -5.93
C PRO A 15 4.67 -3.87 -6.47
N ALA A 16 4.77 -4.56 -7.60
CA ALA A 16 6.04 -4.83 -8.28
C ALA A 16 6.35 -3.83 -9.41
N ASP A 17 5.41 -2.93 -9.73
CA ASP A 17 5.57 -2.00 -10.84
C ASP A 17 6.52 -0.85 -10.47
N ALA A 18 7.32 -0.43 -11.44
CA ALA A 18 8.16 0.75 -11.29
C ALA A 18 7.32 2.04 -11.20
N GLU A 19 6.19 2.05 -11.89
CA GLU A 19 5.17 3.09 -11.85
C GLU A 19 4.06 2.65 -10.89
N ARG A 20 4.08 3.20 -9.67
CA ARG A 20 3.05 3.03 -8.65
C ARG A 20 3.18 4.12 -7.59
N HIS A 21 2.14 4.37 -6.81
CA HIS A 21 2.25 5.17 -5.62
C HIS A 21 3.08 4.43 -4.54
N VAL A 22 3.68 5.19 -3.62
CA VAL A 22 4.39 4.61 -2.47
C VAL A 22 3.44 3.80 -1.57
N GLY A 23 2.18 4.21 -1.47
CA GLY A 23 1.15 3.51 -0.69
C GLY A 23 0.50 2.30 -1.37
N ASP A 24 0.85 1.97 -2.62
CA ASP A 24 0.21 0.89 -3.36
C ASP A 24 0.79 -0.47 -2.99
N LEU A 25 0.16 -1.15 -2.04
CA LEU A 25 0.61 -2.47 -1.56
C LEU A 25 -0.07 -3.65 -2.25
N GLY A 26 -0.96 -3.39 -3.21
CA GLY A 26 -1.73 -4.39 -3.92
C GLY A 26 -2.85 -5.02 -3.10
N ASN A 27 -3.34 -6.17 -3.57
CA ASN A 27 -4.45 -6.88 -2.96
C ASN A 27 -3.99 -7.89 -1.91
N VAL A 28 -4.83 -8.11 -0.92
CA VAL A 28 -4.75 -9.25 0.01
C VAL A 28 -5.93 -10.17 -0.26
N GLU A 29 -5.72 -11.48 -0.13
CA GLU A 29 -6.78 -12.46 -0.35
C GLU A 29 -7.35 -12.92 0.99
N ALA A 30 -8.67 -12.82 1.13
CA ALA A 30 -9.38 -13.34 2.29
C ALA A 30 -9.73 -14.82 2.06
N SER A 31 -9.61 -15.63 3.11
CA SER A 31 -10.09 -17.00 3.07
C SER A 31 -11.62 -17.06 2.97
N PRO A 32 -12.23 -18.23 2.70
CA PRO A 32 -13.70 -18.40 2.70
C PRO A 32 -14.39 -17.97 4.01
N GLU A 33 -13.65 -17.94 5.12
CA GLU A 33 -14.10 -17.46 6.43
C GLU A 33 -14.02 -15.93 6.57
N GLY A 34 -13.59 -15.21 5.53
CA GLY A 34 -13.42 -13.76 5.52
C GLY A 34 -12.13 -13.28 6.20
N ILE A 35 -11.14 -14.16 6.41
CA ILE A 35 -9.89 -13.82 7.11
C ILE A 35 -8.75 -13.66 6.09
N ALA A 36 -8.21 -12.45 5.96
CA ALA A 36 -6.98 -12.22 5.20
C ALA A 36 -5.75 -12.32 6.13
N LYS A 37 -4.90 -13.33 5.92
CA LYS A 37 -3.58 -13.45 6.56
C LYS A 37 -2.52 -13.25 5.49
N PHE A 38 -1.74 -12.18 5.60
CA PHE A 38 -0.74 -11.83 4.61
C PHE A 38 0.57 -11.40 5.26
N ASN A 39 1.65 -11.53 4.48
CA ASN A 39 2.96 -11.01 4.81
C ASN A 39 3.53 -10.34 3.56
N ILE A 40 3.72 -9.02 3.62
CA ILE A 40 4.20 -8.21 2.49
C ILE A 40 5.54 -7.59 2.89
N ILE A 41 6.54 -7.74 2.04
CA ILE A 41 7.82 -7.04 2.13
C ILE A 41 7.85 -6.03 1.00
N ASP A 42 7.90 -4.75 1.37
CA ASP A 42 7.86 -3.63 0.42
C ASP A 42 9.15 -2.79 0.51
N LYS A 43 9.59 -2.24 -0.63
CA LYS A 43 10.83 -1.45 -0.74
C LYS A 43 10.60 0.05 -0.91
N GLN A 44 9.36 0.51 -1.09
CA GLN A 44 9.05 1.93 -1.27
C GLN A 44 8.59 2.59 0.03
N ILE A 45 7.75 1.94 0.83
CA ILE A 45 7.37 2.47 2.15
C ILE A 45 8.56 2.48 3.11
N SER A 46 8.59 3.47 4.00
CA SER A 46 9.64 3.62 5.00
C SER A 46 9.06 4.06 6.33
N LEU A 47 9.83 3.90 7.41
CA LEU A 47 9.50 4.44 8.74
C LEU A 47 10.21 5.79 9.00
N SER A 48 10.88 6.35 8.00
CA SER A 48 11.54 7.64 8.06
C SER A 48 11.73 8.26 6.67
N GLY A 49 12.11 9.55 6.63
CA GLY A 49 12.37 10.25 5.37
C GLY A 49 11.10 10.57 4.55
N PRO A 50 11.26 10.91 3.26
CA PRO A 50 10.15 11.36 2.41
C PRO A 50 9.02 10.32 2.25
N ASN A 51 9.35 9.03 2.27
CA ASN A 51 8.41 7.93 2.14
C ASN A 51 7.90 7.40 3.50
N CYS A 52 8.02 8.20 4.57
CA CYS A 52 7.60 7.80 5.90
C CYS A 52 6.07 7.57 5.96
N ILE A 53 5.67 6.38 6.44
CA ILE A 53 4.26 6.00 6.63
C ILE A 53 3.78 6.14 8.08
N LEU A 54 4.65 6.51 9.03
CA LEU A 54 4.24 6.75 10.41
C LEU A 54 3.22 7.90 10.48
N GLY A 55 2.16 7.71 11.25
CA GLY A 55 1.05 8.67 11.37
C GLY A 55 0.07 8.67 10.19
N ARG A 56 0.27 7.80 9.18
CA ARG A 56 -0.68 7.60 8.08
C ARG A 56 -1.68 6.47 8.39
N THR A 57 -2.61 6.24 7.49
CA THR A 57 -3.68 5.25 7.62
C THR A 57 -3.43 4.06 6.68
N VAL A 58 -3.64 2.84 7.18
CA VAL A 58 -3.82 1.65 6.35
C VAL A 58 -5.31 1.49 6.06
N VAL A 59 -5.66 1.34 4.78
CA VAL A 59 -7.05 1.19 4.34
C VAL A 59 -7.19 -0.17 3.65
N VAL A 60 -8.25 -0.91 4.01
CA VAL A 60 -8.70 -2.10 3.29
C VAL A 60 -9.98 -1.72 2.56
N HIS A 61 -10.03 -1.96 1.26
CA HIS A 61 -11.17 -1.61 0.43
C HIS A 61 -12.16 -2.78 0.37
N ALA A 62 -13.45 -2.45 0.21
CA ALA A 62 -14.44 -3.42 -0.25
C ALA A 62 -14.46 -3.39 -1.78
N ASP A 63 -14.67 -4.56 -2.38
CA ASP A 63 -14.93 -4.69 -3.82
C ASP A 63 -16.28 -4.07 -4.21
#